data_AF-A0A2D5LUH5-F1
#
_entry.id   AF-A0A2D5LUH5-F1
#
_cell.length_a   1.000
_cell.length_b   1.000
_cell.length_c   1.000
_cell.angle_alpha   90.00
_cell.angle_beta   90.00
_cell.angle_gamma   90.00
#
_symmetry.space_group_name_H-M   'P 1'
#
loop_
_entity.id
_entity.type
_entity.pdbx_description
1 polymer ?
#
loop_
_entity_poly.entity_id
_entity_poly.type
_entity_poly.pdbx_seq_one_letter_code
_entity_poly.pdbx_strand_id
1 'polypeptide(L)' 'MNKIELNKKDIENLLPHREPMLLIDKLTNIVPLKSATAIMYVKKNGFYVQGHFPGQPVMPGV' A
#
# COMPACT_ATOMS: atom_id res chain seq x y z
N MET A 1 17.10 4.36 -18.49
CA MET A 1 16.18 5.16 -17.66
C MET A 1 16.21 4.57 -16.26
N ASN A 2 16.72 5.30 -15.26
CA ASN A 2 16.74 4.79 -13.89
C ASN A 2 15.29 4.58 -13.44
N LYS A 3 14.93 3.33 -13.13
CA LYS A 3 13.63 3.03 -12.52
C LYS A 3 13.65 3.63 -11.13
N ILE A 4 12.92 4.73 -10.94
CA ILE A 4 12.72 5.31 -9.62
C ILE A 4 11.81 4.34 -8.86
N GLU A 5 12.33 3.82 -7.75
CA GLU A 5 11.65 2.93 -6.81
C GLU A 5 11.67 3.60 -5.44
N LEU A 6 10.53 3.61 -4.75
CA LEU A 6 10.41 4.14 -3.40
C LEU A 6 9.96 3.02 -2.45
N ASN A 7 10.64 2.93 -1.31
CA ASN A 7 10.28 2.01 -0.25
C ASN A 7 9.29 2.66 0.74
N LYS A 8 8.80 1.89 1.71
CA LYS A 8 7.84 2.36 2.72
C LYS A 8 8.29 3.60 3.49
N LYS A 9 9.57 3.68 3.87
CA LYS A 9 10.11 4.84 4.62
C LYS A 9 10.10 6.11 3.76
N ASP A 10 10.44 5.98 2.48
CA ASP A 10 10.34 7.09 1.54
C ASP A 10 8.88 7.57 1.40
N ILE A 11 7.94 6.61 1.32
CA ILE A 11 6.50 6.90 1.22
C ILE A 11 5.97 7.58 2.50
N GLU A 12 6.39 7.16 3.68
CA GLU A 12 6.02 7.79 4.96
C GLU A 12 6.50 9.24 5.07
N ASN A 13 7.63 9.58 4.44
CA ASN A 13 8.12 10.96 4.38
C ASN A 13 7.33 11.83 3.39
N LEU A 14 6.78 11.22 2.34
CA LEU A 14 6.02 11.92 1.29
C LEU A 14 4.53 12.07 1.61
N LEU A 15 3.94 11.10 2.30
CA LEU A 15 2.52 11.06 2.62
C LEU A 15 2.28 11.24 4.13
N PRO A 16 1.15 11.85 4.53
CA PRO A 16 0.79 11.99 5.94
C PRO A 16 0.24 10.69 6.57
N HIS A 17 -0.18 9.71 5.75
CA HIS A 17 -0.76 8.45 6.22
C HIS A 17 0.23 7.63 7.05
N ARG A 18 -0.26 6.98 8.12
CA ARG A 18 0.51 6.13 9.02
C ARG A 18 -0.22 4.83 9.28
N GLU A 19 0.46 3.88 9.90
CA GLU A 19 -0.17 2.65 10.39
C GLU A 19 -1.41 2.96 11.25
N PRO A 20 -2.51 2.20 11.10
CA PRO A 20 -2.67 1.06 10.17
C PRO A 20 -3.09 1.45 8.74
N MET A 21 -3.34 2.73 8.46
CA MET A 21 -3.98 3.19 7.21
C MET A 21 -3.01 3.58 6.08
N LEU A 22 -1.70 3.39 6.24
CA LEU A 22 -0.74 3.47 5.13
C LEU A 22 -0.71 2.14 4.38
N LEU A 23 -1.48 2.04 3.31
CA LEU A 23 -1.71 0.79 2.55
C LEU A 23 -0.78 0.62 1.33
N ILE A 24 0.37 1.28 1.31
CA ILE A 24 1.35 1.18 0.21
C ILE A 24 2.70 0.76 0.79
N ASP A 25 3.23 -0.37 0.35
CA ASP A 25 4.53 -0.88 0.80
C ASP A 25 5.69 -0.43 -0.10
N LYS A 26 5.41 -0.29 -1.41
CA LYS A 26 6.42 0.05 -2.43
C LYS A 26 5.80 0.76 -3.63
N LEU A 27 6.51 1.71 -4.22
CA LEU A 27 6.18 2.33 -5.50
C LEU A 27 7.25 2.01 -6.55
N THR A 28 6.81 1.68 -7.76
CA THR A 28 7.67 1.36 -8.91
C THR A 28 7.13 2.01 -10.18
N ASN A 29 7.93 2.02 -11.25
CA ASN A 29 7.54 2.51 -12.58
C ASN A 29 6.93 3.92 -12.55
N ILE A 30 7.51 4.81 -11.75
CA ILE A 30 7.02 6.18 -11.59
C ILE A 30 7.32 6.98 -12.87
N VAL A 31 6.26 7.49 -13.50
CA VAL A 31 6.30 8.46 -14.60
C VAL A 31 5.76 9.78 -14.05
N PRO A 32 6.62 10.80 -13.84
CA PRO A 32 6.21 12.07 -13.27
C PRO A 32 4.99 12.67 -13.97
N LEU A 33 4.05 13.20 -13.18
CA LEU A 33 2.81 13.82 -13.64
C LEU A 33 1.90 12.91 -14.52
N LYS A 34 2.14 11.60 -14.51
CA LYS A 34 1.38 10.65 -15.34
C LYS A 34 0.91 9.41 -14.59
N SER A 35 1.82 8.64 -13.99
CA SER A 35 1.47 7.34 -13.39
C SER A 35 2.52 6.83 -12.41
N ALA A 36 2.11 5.91 -11.52
CA ALA A 36 2.99 5.08 -10.72
C ALA A 36 2.33 3.71 -10.46
N THR A 37 3.13 2.69 -10.18
CA THR A 37 2.63 1.35 -9.81
C THR A 37 2.92 1.11 -8.33
N ALA A 38 1.88 0.97 -7.53
CA ALA A 38 1.97 0.63 -6.10
C ALA A 38 1.90 -0.89 -5.88
N ILE A 39 2.58 -1.35 -4.83
CA ILE A 39 2.47 -2.71 -4.31
C ILE A 39 1.99 -2.62 -2.86
N MET A 40 0.95 -3.39 -2.54
CA MET A 40 0.43 -3.60 -1.19
C MET A 40 0.45 -5.11 -0.91
N TYR A 41 1.14 -5.52 0.14
CA TYR A 41 1.15 -6.92 0.57
C TYR A 41 -0.05 -7.19 1.48
N VAL A 42 -1.02 -7.95 0.97
CA VAL A 42 -2.23 -8.31 1.71
C VAL A 42 -1.90 -9.42 2.73
N LYS A 43 -2.22 -9.18 4.00
CA LYS A 43 -1.98 -10.11 5.11
C LYS A 43 -3.31 -10.69 5.59
N LYS A 44 -3.35 -12.01 5.79
CA LYS A 44 -4.54 -12.74 6.31
C LYS A 44 -5.00 -12.25 7.69
N ASN A 45 -4.09 -11.68 8.48
CA ASN A 45 -4.35 -11.12 9.80
C ASN A 45 -4.26 -9.58 9.82
N GLY A 46 -4.31 -8.92 8.66
CA GLY A 46 -4.33 -7.46 8.59
C GLY A 46 -5.56 -6.86 9.28
N PHE A 47 -5.43 -5.66 9.83
CA PHE A 47 -6.52 -4.98 10.55
C PHE A 47 -7.81 -4.87 9.71
N TYR A 48 -7.68 -4.73 8.39
CA TYR A 48 -8.80 -4.58 7.44
C TYR A 48 -9.59 -5.87 7.19
N VAL A 49 -9.04 -7.07 7.49
CA VAL A 49 -9.76 -8.35 7.26
C VAL A 49 -10.34 -8.96 8.54
N GLN A 50 -9.94 -8.49 9.74
CA GLN A 50 -10.42 -9.06 11.01
C GLN A 50 -11.95 -8.98 11.14
N GLY A 51 -12.56 -7.89 10.66
CA GLY A 51 -14.01 -7.69 10.61
C GLY A 51 -14.64 -7.92 9.24
N HIS A 52 -13.86 -8.30 8.21
CA HIS A 52 -14.32 -8.38 6.82
C HIS A 52 -13.84 -9.69 6.16
N PHE A 53 -14.49 -10.82 6.39
CA PHE A 53 -15.50 -11.10 7.42
C PHE A 53 -14.93 -12.14 8.42
N PRO A 54 -15.41 -12.19 9.67
CA PRO A 54 -15.01 -13.21 10.61
C PRO A 54 -15.20 -14.62 10.03
N GLY A 55 -14.13 -15.44 10.02
CA GLY A 55 -14.13 -16.78 9.41
C GLY A 55 -13.94 -16.81 7.89
N GLN A 56 -14.06 -15.66 7.20
CA GLN A 56 -13.90 -15.53 5.75
C GLN A 56 -13.20 -14.19 5.41
N PRO A 57 -11.88 -14.08 5.60
CA PRO A 57 -11.15 -12.83 5.40
C PRO A 57 -11.11 -12.45 3.91
N VAL A 58 -11.54 -11.23 3.60
CA VAL A 58 -11.62 -10.63 2.26
C VAL A 58 -11.13 -9.19 2.35
N MET A 59 -10.31 -8.74 1.41
CA MET A 59 -9.88 -7.34 1.38
C MET A 59 -11.06 -6.43 0.99
N PRO A 60 -11.35 -5.37 1.77
CA PRO A 60 -12.39 -4.41 1.40
C PRO A 60 -12.07 -3.71 0.08
N GLY A 61 -13.04 -3.59 -0.83
CA GLY A 61 -12.83 -2.94 -2.14
C GLY A 61 -12.91 -1.42 -2.13
N VAL A 62 -13.14 -0.80 -0.96
CA VAL A 62 -13.21 0.65 -0.76
C VAL A 62 -11.85 1.29 -0.58
#